data_AF-D0IAE0-F1
#
_entry.id   AF-D0IAE0-F1
#
_cell.length_a   1.000
_cell.length_b   1.000
_cell.length_c   1.000
_cell.angle_alpha   90.00
_cell.angle_beta   90.00
_cell.angle_gamma   90.00
#
_symmetry.space_group_name_H-M   'P 1'
#
loop_
_entity.id
_entity.type
_entity.pdbx_description
1 polymer ?
#
loop_
_entity_poly.entity_id
_entity_poly.type
_entity_poly.pdbx_seq_one_letter_code
_entity_poly.pdbx_strand_id
1 'polypeptide(L)'
;MDSQLYIVINANIQLGQTISKQLAQKGNTVVYLGNDEQEGYAITADEPRVRYRYCPTNDRIAIANEFDWIKRNVAPIDSIVVLVPEMSIQHVEMPLEESYFASLLDCSNGHVAELPLTYLIAPSATTDSDESLKALHLTLCQLSHQKKDRMTGMKVNHIVITNKPHPHQACSSIDNDVSDLIHYLSSQQANAIRHQIFFLQVQ
;
A
#
# COMPACT_ATOMS: atom_id res chain seq x y z
N MET A 1 16.42 -16.21 -1.08
CA MET A 1 15.24 -15.40 -0.72
C MET A 1 14.24 -15.61 -1.82
N ASP A 2 13.07 -16.14 -1.49
CA ASP A 2 11.99 -16.29 -2.46
C ASP A 2 11.47 -14.89 -2.79
N SER A 3 11.36 -14.59 -4.10
CA SER A 3 10.91 -13.28 -4.57
C SER A 3 9.41 -13.16 -4.30
N GLN A 4 8.99 -12.11 -3.60
CA GLN A 4 7.57 -11.82 -3.36
C GLN A 4 7.01 -10.89 -4.44
N LEU A 5 5.71 -11.00 -4.73
CA LEU A 5 4.97 -10.10 -5.61
C LEU A 5 4.15 -9.07 -4.82
N TYR A 6 4.45 -7.80 -5.06
CA TYR A 6 3.71 -6.66 -4.52
C TYR A 6 2.84 -6.02 -5.59
N ILE A 7 1.60 -5.69 -5.25
CA ILE A 7 0.79 -4.74 -6.03
C ILE A 7 0.86 -3.39 -5.32
N VAL A 8 1.29 -2.35 -6.03
CA VAL A 8 1.31 -0.97 -5.52
C VAL A 8 0.28 -0.15 -6.30
N ILE A 9 -0.78 0.28 -5.62
CA ILE A 9 -1.85 1.11 -6.18
C ILE A 9 -1.57 2.57 -5.82
N ASN A 10 -1.13 3.37 -6.79
CA ASN A 10 -0.75 4.75 -6.55
C ASN A 10 -1.85 5.74 -6.90
N ALA A 11 -2.50 6.31 -5.88
CA ALA A 11 -3.47 7.40 -6.04
C ALA A 11 -2.81 8.77 -6.24
N ASN A 12 -1.80 8.85 -7.12
CA ASN A 12 -1.12 10.08 -7.55
C ASN A 12 -0.18 10.74 -6.51
N ILE A 13 0.73 9.96 -5.93
CA ILE A 13 1.75 10.42 -4.97
C ILE A 13 3.15 9.96 -5.41
N GLN A 14 4.16 10.85 -5.43
CA GLN A 14 5.56 10.50 -5.76
C GLN A 14 6.12 9.35 -4.91
N LEU A 15 5.64 9.20 -3.68
CA LEU A 15 5.96 8.13 -2.75
C LEU A 15 5.74 6.73 -3.35
N GLY A 16 4.73 6.58 -4.22
CA GLY A 16 4.41 5.29 -4.83
C GLY A 16 5.53 4.76 -5.70
N GLN A 17 6.25 5.66 -6.38
CA GLN A 17 7.42 5.30 -7.15
C GLN A 17 8.56 4.85 -6.25
N THR A 18 8.90 5.64 -5.24
CA THR A 18 10.05 5.34 -4.38
C THR A 18 9.88 4.00 -3.66
N ILE A 19 8.69 3.75 -3.10
CA ILE A 19 8.39 2.48 -2.45
C ILE A 19 8.45 1.32 -3.44
N SER A 20 7.91 1.48 -4.64
CA SER A 20 7.99 0.46 -5.69
C SER A 20 9.44 0.14 -6.06
N LYS A 21 10.29 1.15 -6.23
CA LYS A 21 11.72 0.98 -6.53
C LYS A 21 12.44 0.24 -5.40
N GLN A 22 12.24 0.65 -4.16
CA GLN A 22 12.92 0.03 -3.02
C GLN A 22 12.47 -1.42 -2.78
N LEU A 23 11.17 -1.72 -2.91
CA LEU A 23 10.68 -3.09 -2.84
C LEU A 23 11.30 -3.96 -3.95
N ALA A 24 11.43 -3.42 -5.17
CA ALA A 24 12.09 -4.09 -6.29
C ALA A 24 13.59 -4.33 -6.03
N GLN A 25 14.31 -3.34 -5.49
CA GLN A 25 15.73 -3.44 -5.12
C GLN A 25 16.01 -4.50 -4.05
N LYS A 26 15.03 -4.78 -3.18
CA LYS A 26 15.08 -5.88 -2.21
C LYS A 26 14.88 -7.27 -2.85
N GLY A 27 14.76 -7.35 -4.17
CA GLY A 27 14.63 -8.61 -4.91
C GLY A 27 13.19 -9.06 -5.15
N ASN A 28 12.21 -8.18 -4.95
CA ASN A 28 10.79 -8.48 -5.17
C ASN A 28 10.36 -8.11 -6.59
N THR A 29 9.24 -8.66 -7.03
CA THR A 29 8.54 -8.20 -8.23
C THR A 29 7.46 -7.22 -7.79
N VAL A 30 7.33 -6.10 -8.51
CA VAL A 30 6.35 -5.08 -8.18
C VAL A 30 5.48 -4.80 -9.41
N VAL A 31 4.17 -4.89 -9.25
CA VAL A 31 3.22 -4.38 -10.25
C VAL A 31 2.72 -3.03 -9.77
N TYR A 32 3.08 -2.00 -10.53
CA TYR A 32 2.75 -0.62 -10.24
C TYR A 32 1.49 -0.23 -11.02
N LEU A 33 0.40 0.02 -10.30
CA LEU A 33 -0.89 0.47 -10.85
C LEU A 33 -1.02 1.98 -10.64
N GLY A 34 -1.10 2.73 -11.73
CA GLY A 34 -1.21 4.19 -11.68
C GLY A 34 -1.88 4.76 -12.92
N ASN A 35 -2.33 6.01 -12.82
CA ASN A 35 -3.05 6.72 -13.87
C ASN A 35 -2.17 7.69 -14.69
N ASP A 36 -0.88 7.79 -14.39
CA ASP A 36 0.10 8.55 -15.17
C ASP A 36 1.02 7.58 -15.93
N GLU A 37 0.86 7.54 -17.25
CA GLU A 37 1.65 6.68 -18.13
C GLU A 37 3.11 7.11 -18.20
N GLN A 38 3.37 8.43 -18.23
CA GLN A 38 4.73 8.95 -18.33
C GLN A 38 5.52 8.57 -17.06
N GLU A 39 4.90 8.74 -15.91
CA GLU A 39 5.44 8.33 -14.63
C GLU A 39 5.66 6.81 -14.55
N GLY A 40 4.66 6.03 -14.98
CA GLY A 40 4.70 4.57 -14.95
C GLY A 40 5.78 3.95 -15.85
N TYR A 41 5.97 4.50 -17.05
CA TYR A 41 7.04 4.05 -17.93
C TYR A 41 8.42 4.50 -17.45
N ALA A 42 8.54 5.67 -16.83
CA ALA A 42 9.81 6.12 -16.26
C ALA A 42 10.31 5.16 -15.17
N ILE A 43 9.45 4.75 -14.23
CA ILE A 43 9.87 3.79 -13.18
C ILE A 43 10.22 2.41 -13.76
N THR A 44 9.48 1.94 -14.77
CA THR A 44 9.73 0.65 -15.41
C THR A 44 11.07 0.65 -16.17
N ALA A 45 11.45 1.79 -16.73
CA ALA A 45 12.76 1.97 -17.37
C ALA A 45 13.91 1.97 -16.35
N ASP A 46 13.69 2.56 -15.18
CA ASP A 46 14.69 2.62 -14.10
C ASP A 46 14.88 1.28 -13.38
N GLU A 47 13.78 0.54 -13.13
CA GLU A 47 13.80 -0.70 -12.34
C GLU A 47 13.10 -1.85 -13.07
N PRO A 48 13.83 -2.82 -13.65
CA PRO A 48 13.27 -3.85 -14.53
C PRO A 48 12.37 -4.87 -13.82
N ARG A 49 12.38 -4.88 -12.48
CA ARG A 49 11.49 -5.70 -11.64
C ARG A 49 10.14 -5.04 -11.38
N VAL A 50 10.01 -3.75 -11.71
CA VAL A 50 8.74 -3.02 -11.68
C VAL A 50 8.04 -3.20 -13.02
N ARG A 51 6.76 -3.55 -12.97
CA ARG A 51 5.88 -3.65 -14.15
C ARG A 51 4.76 -2.63 -14.01
N TYR A 52 4.76 -1.62 -14.87
CA TYR A 52 3.66 -0.66 -14.90
C TYR A 52 2.43 -1.20 -15.62
N ARG A 53 1.25 -0.88 -15.09
CA ARG A 53 -0.05 -1.06 -15.72
C ARG A 53 -0.88 0.21 -15.50
N TYR A 54 -1.38 0.77 -16.59
CA TYR A 54 -2.31 1.89 -16.50
C TYR A 54 -3.59 1.43 -15.81
N CYS A 55 -3.94 2.06 -14.69
CA CYS A 55 -5.13 1.75 -13.92
C CYS A 55 -5.63 3.01 -13.20
N PRO A 56 -6.82 3.53 -13.54
CA PRO A 56 -7.47 4.57 -12.76
C PRO A 56 -7.73 4.06 -11.33
N THR A 57 -7.20 4.74 -10.33
CA THR A 57 -7.23 4.26 -8.93
C THR A 57 -8.59 4.33 -8.26
N ASN A 58 -9.54 5.04 -8.88
CA ASN A 58 -10.94 5.12 -8.45
C ASN A 58 -11.86 4.16 -9.23
N ASP A 59 -11.33 3.41 -10.19
CA ASP A 59 -12.11 2.46 -10.99
C ASP A 59 -11.92 1.03 -10.46
N ARG A 60 -12.91 0.58 -9.66
CA ARG A 60 -12.94 -0.76 -9.09
C ARG A 60 -12.99 -1.87 -10.14
N ILE A 61 -13.52 -1.62 -11.34
CA ILE A 61 -13.58 -2.63 -12.40
C ILE A 61 -12.21 -2.75 -13.05
N ALA A 62 -11.56 -1.61 -13.34
CA ALA A 62 -10.20 -1.60 -13.86
C ALA A 62 -9.22 -2.32 -12.92
N ILE A 63 -9.28 -2.01 -11.62
CA ILE A 63 -8.42 -2.66 -10.61
C ILE A 63 -8.68 -4.18 -10.58
N ALA A 64 -9.95 -4.62 -10.62
CA ALA A 64 -10.29 -6.05 -10.61
C ALA A 64 -9.70 -6.78 -11.83
N ASN A 65 -9.82 -6.19 -13.02
CA ASN A 65 -9.27 -6.75 -14.25
C ASN A 65 -7.73 -6.87 -14.19
N GLU A 66 -7.07 -5.88 -13.58
CA GLU A 66 -5.62 -5.93 -13.39
C GLU A 66 -5.21 -7.01 -12.39
N PHE A 67 -5.94 -7.21 -11.30
CA PHE A 67 -5.69 -8.33 -10.37
C PHE A 67 -5.79 -9.69 -11.08
N ASP A 68 -6.82 -9.88 -11.90
CA ASP A 68 -6.99 -11.09 -12.71
C ASP A 68 -5.82 -11.30 -13.67
N TRP A 69 -5.38 -10.24 -14.34
CA TRP A 69 -4.23 -10.31 -15.24
C TRP A 69 -2.96 -10.66 -14.49
N ILE A 70 -2.70 -10.02 -13.35
CA ILE A 70 -1.50 -10.22 -12.53
C ILE A 70 -1.39 -11.67 -12.07
N LYS A 71 -2.47 -12.23 -11.51
CA LYS A 71 -2.50 -13.63 -11.06
C LYS A 71 -2.21 -14.63 -12.18
N ARG A 72 -2.67 -14.33 -13.41
CA ARG A 72 -2.49 -15.22 -14.57
C ARG A 72 -1.12 -15.10 -15.22
N ASN A 73 -0.47 -13.94 -15.13
CA ASN A 73 0.70 -13.62 -15.96
C ASN A 73 1.98 -13.30 -15.20
N VAL A 74 1.91 -13.06 -13.88
CA VAL A 74 3.07 -12.63 -13.08
C VAL A 74 3.42 -13.68 -12.04
N ALA A 75 2.65 -13.73 -10.94
CA ALA A 75 2.82 -14.65 -9.83
C ALA A 75 1.60 -14.55 -8.89
N PRO A 76 1.45 -15.47 -7.92
CA PRO A 76 0.56 -15.25 -6.78
C PRO A 76 0.89 -13.94 -6.06
N ILE A 77 -0.13 -13.22 -5.59
CA ILE A 77 0.04 -11.93 -4.91
C ILE A 77 0.43 -12.19 -3.46
N ASP A 78 1.54 -11.62 -3.00
CA ASP A 78 2.02 -11.74 -1.62
C ASP A 78 1.65 -10.54 -0.76
N SER A 79 1.44 -9.36 -1.35
CA SER A 79 1.11 -8.15 -0.60
C SER A 79 0.49 -7.08 -1.50
N ILE A 80 -0.42 -6.29 -0.91
CA ILE A 80 -1.05 -5.13 -1.57
C ILE A 80 -0.67 -3.88 -0.78
N VAL A 81 -0.18 -2.86 -1.48
CA VAL A 81 0.13 -1.55 -0.96
C VAL A 81 -0.76 -0.53 -1.66
N VAL A 82 -1.54 0.22 -0.90
CA VAL A 82 -2.43 1.25 -1.43
C VAL A 82 -1.97 2.60 -0.90
N LEU A 83 -1.57 3.49 -1.80
CA LEU A 83 -1.26 4.86 -1.42
C LEU A 83 -2.56 5.65 -1.35
N VAL A 84 -2.80 6.25 -0.19
CA VAL A 84 -4.03 6.98 0.11
C VAL A 84 -3.67 8.40 0.52
N PRO A 85 -4.16 9.44 -0.18
CA PRO A 85 -4.04 10.80 0.32
C PRO A 85 -4.93 10.99 1.54
N GLU A 86 -4.48 11.75 2.54
CA GLU A 86 -5.21 11.95 3.79
C GLU A 86 -6.66 12.45 3.58
N MET A 87 -6.89 13.29 2.58
CA MET A 87 -8.22 13.82 2.25
C MET A 87 -9.26 12.73 1.98
N SER A 88 -8.81 11.55 1.50
CA SER A 88 -9.66 10.38 1.28
C SER A 88 -10.05 9.68 2.57
N ILE A 89 -9.38 9.94 3.70
CA ILE A 89 -9.66 9.32 5.00
C ILE A 89 -10.62 10.16 5.83
N GLN A 90 -10.59 11.48 5.65
CA GLN A 90 -11.40 12.44 6.42
C GLN A 90 -12.92 12.25 6.26
N HIS A 91 -13.35 11.59 5.18
CA HIS A 91 -14.76 11.26 4.92
C HIS A 91 -15.14 9.84 5.37
N VAL A 92 -14.26 9.12 6.07
CA VAL A 92 -14.48 7.74 6.58
C VAL A 92 -14.69 6.69 5.47
N GLU A 93 -14.73 7.10 4.20
CA GLU A 93 -14.71 6.19 3.05
C GLU A 93 -13.28 5.97 2.60
N MET A 94 -12.65 4.88 3.09
CA MET A 94 -11.41 4.40 2.48
C MET A 94 -11.67 4.16 0.98
N PRO A 95 -10.86 4.70 0.06
CA PRO A 95 -11.18 4.68 -1.37
C PRO A 95 -11.31 3.25 -1.91
N LEU A 96 -10.64 2.29 -1.29
CA LEU A 96 -10.75 0.86 -1.56
C LEU A 96 -10.91 0.12 -0.22
N GLU A 97 -11.97 -0.69 -0.10
CA GLU A 97 -12.28 -1.40 1.13
C GLU A 97 -11.60 -2.78 1.21
N GLU A 98 -11.42 -3.28 2.43
CA GLU A 98 -10.88 -4.62 2.69
C GLU A 98 -11.72 -5.73 2.06
N SER A 99 -13.05 -5.58 2.11
CA SER A 99 -14.04 -6.48 1.53
C SER A 99 -13.89 -6.59 0.01
N TYR A 100 -13.52 -5.49 -0.64
CA TYR A 100 -13.26 -5.45 -2.08
C TYR A 100 -12.00 -6.25 -2.42
N PHE A 101 -10.88 -6.05 -1.72
CA PHE A 101 -9.68 -6.85 -2.00
C PHE A 101 -9.87 -8.33 -1.64
N ALA A 102 -10.59 -8.62 -0.56
CA ALA A 102 -10.91 -9.99 -0.17
C ALA A 102 -11.72 -10.71 -1.26
N SER A 103 -12.68 -10.02 -1.90
CA SER A 103 -13.47 -10.62 -2.99
C SER A 103 -12.65 -10.86 -4.26
N LEU A 104 -11.60 -10.06 -4.51
CA LEU A 104 -10.69 -10.28 -5.63
C LEU A 104 -9.77 -11.48 -5.44
N LEU A 105 -9.50 -11.91 -4.20
CA LEU A 105 -8.43 -12.87 -3.91
C LEU A 105 -8.87 -14.32 -3.94
N ASP A 106 -10.17 -14.59 -3.91
CA ASP A 106 -10.78 -15.92 -4.03
C ASP A 106 -10.05 -16.94 -3.13
N CYS A 107 -10.11 -16.72 -1.81
CA CYS A 107 -9.45 -17.52 -0.77
C CYS A 107 -10.05 -18.94 -0.60
N SER A 108 -10.51 -19.57 -1.67
CA SER A 108 -11.23 -20.84 -1.69
C SER A 108 -10.32 -22.08 -1.51
N ASN A 109 -9.00 -21.91 -1.53
CA ASN A 109 -8.04 -23.02 -1.43
C ASN A 109 -7.37 -23.11 -0.04
N GLY A 110 -8.12 -23.43 1.01
CA GLY A 110 -7.73 -24.24 2.19
C GLY A 110 -6.48 -23.90 3.05
N HIS A 111 -5.58 -23.05 2.60
CA HIS A 111 -4.40 -22.56 3.31
C HIS A 111 -4.59 -21.05 3.49
N VAL A 112 -5.23 -20.68 4.61
CA VAL A 112 -5.54 -19.28 4.93
C VAL A 112 -4.27 -18.59 5.45
N ALA A 113 -3.30 -18.37 4.57
CA ALA A 113 -2.29 -17.35 4.81
C ALA A 113 -3.00 -16.00 4.59
N GLU A 114 -3.11 -15.19 5.64
CA GLU A 114 -3.75 -13.88 5.53
C GLU A 114 -2.94 -13.00 4.57
N LEU A 115 -3.60 -12.36 3.59
CA LEU A 115 -2.91 -11.47 2.68
C LEU A 115 -2.70 -10.09 3.34
N PRO A 116 -1.47 -9.59 3.44
CA PRO A 116 -1.17 -8.25 3.88
C PRO A 116 -1.76 -7.19 2.93
N LEU A 117 -2.49 -6.24 3.51
CA LEU A 117 -2.95 -5.02 2.86
C LEU A 117 -2.45 -3.82 3.65
N THR A 118 -1.58 -3.03 3.05
CA THR A 118 -0.96 -1.88 3.70
C THR A 118 -1.44 -0.59 3.05
N TYR A 119 -2.15 0.23 3.81
CA TYR A 119 -2.48 1.59 3.43
C TYR A 119 -1.35 2.53 3.83
N LEU A 120 -0.73 3.14 2.83
CA LEU A 120 0.31 4.14 3.03
C LEU A 120 -0.30 5.53 2.93
N ILE A 121 -0.28 6.26 4.04
CA ILE A 121 -1.00 7.51 4.24
C ILE A 121 0.02 8.64 4.30
N ALA A 122 -0.09 9.57 3.35
CA ALA A 122 0.66 10.81 3.36
C ALA A 122 -0.26 11.97 3.81
N PRO A 123 -0.04 12.53 5.02
CA PRO A 123 -0.74 13.71 5.50
C PRO A 123 -0.51 14.92 4.59
N SER A 124 -1.51 15.78 4.50
CA SER A 124 -1.40 17.07 3.83
C SER A 124 -0.45 18.02 4.58
N ALA A 125 0.16 18.98 3.89
CA ALA A 125 1.10 19.93 4.51
C ALA A 125 0.47 20.83 5.62
N THR A 126 -0.85 20.82 5.75
CA THR A 126 -1.61 21.60 6.74
C THR A 126 -1.91 20.82 8.02
N THR A 127 -1.63 19.52 8.03
CA THR A 127 -2.01 18.57 9.09
C THR A 127 -0.81 18.06 9.91
N ASP A 128 0.35 18.70 9.81
CA ASP A 128 1.53 18.46 10.67
C ASP A 128 1.36 19.00 12.11
N SER A 129 0.14 19.39 12.52
CA SER A 129 -0.13 19.70 13.92
C SER A 129 -0.39 18.41 14.71
N ASP A 130 0.12 18.32 15.94
CA ASP A 130 -0.12 17.20 16.86
C ASP A 130 -1.62 16.86 17.01
N GLU A 131 -2.48 17.88 16.93
CA GLU A 131 -3.94 17.75 16.98
C GLU A 131 -4.49 16.97 15.77
N SER A 132 -3.97 17.25 14.57
CA SER A 132 -4.43 16.59 13.34
C SER A 132 -3.98 15.14 13.26
N LEU A 133 -2.75 14.84 13.67
CA LEU A 133 -2.28 13.45 13.74
C LEU A 133 -3.06 12.63 14.76
N LYS A 134 -3.42 13.23 15.90
CA LYS A 134 -4.33 12.61 16.88
C LYS A 134 -5.71 12.35 16.28
N ALA A 135 -6.28 13.32 15.56
CA ALA A 135 -7.55 13.15 14.89
C ALA A 135 -7.51 12.02 13.84
N LEU A 136 -6.46 11.97 13.01
CA LEU A 136 -6.24 10.90 12.04
C LEU A 136 -6.11 9.53 12.74
N HIS A 137 -5.32 9.44 13.81
CA HIS A 137 -5.19 8.23 14.60
C HIS A 137 -6.54 7.74 15.13
N LEU A 138 -7.34 8.64 15.70
CA LEU A 138 -8.67 8.31 16.21
C LEU A 138 -9.61 7.82 15.10
N THR A 139 -9.57 8.44 13.93
CA THR A 139 -10.35 8.01 12.75
C THR A 139 -9.95 6.60 12.30
N LEU A 140 -8.65 6.31 12.21
CA LEU A 140 -8.15 4.98 11.87
C LEU A 140 -8.54 3.92 12.92
N CYS A 141 -8.47 4.27 14.20
CA CYS A 141 -8.94 3.41 15.29
C CYS A 141 -10.45 3.15 15.17
N GLN A 142 -11.27 4.18 14.90
CA GLN A 142 -12.71 4.02 14.69
C GLN A 142 -13.01 3.11 13.50
N LEU A 143 -12.31 3.29 12.37
CA LEU A 143 -12.44 2.42 11.20
C LEU A 143 -12.12 0.96 11.55
N SER A 144 -11.08 0.72 12.35
CA SER A 144 -10.71 -0.63 12.76
C SER A 144 -11.77 -1.30 13.64
N HIS A 145 -12.47 -0.51 14.47
CA HIS A 145 -13.51 -1.02 15.37
C HIS A 145 -14.90 -1.15 14.72
N GLN A 146 -15.20 -0.34 13.70
CA GLN A 146 -16.48 -0.41 12.98
C GLN A 146 -16.59 -1.67 12.11
N LYS A 147 -15.47 -2.17 11.60
CA LYS A 147 -15.42 -3.39 10.79
C LYS A 147 -15.47 -4.63 11.69
N LYS A 148 -16.70 -5.04 12.02
CA LYS A 148 -17.01 -6.29 12.74
C LYS A 148 -16.76 -7.57 11.92
N ASP A 149 -16.37 -7.45 10.65
CA ASP A 149 -16.28 -8.59 9.74
C ASP A 149 -14.97 -9.36 9.95
N ARG A 150 -15.06 -10.41 10.77
CA ARG A 150 -13.89 -11.10 11.33
C ARG A 150 -13.20 -12.08 10.37
N MET A 151 -13.53 -12.14 9.08
CA MET A 151 -13.05 -13.24 8.22
C MET A 151 -12.79 -12.84 6.75
N THR A 152 -12.14 -11.70 6.50
CA THR A 152 -11.73 -11.33 5.12
C THR A 152 -10.48 -12.09 4.63
N GLY A 153 -9.75 -12.76 5.53
CA GLY A 153 -8.44 -13.32 5.20
C GLY A 153 -7.39 -12.25 4.90
N MET A 154 -7.64 -10.99 5.28
CA MET A 154 -6.75 -9.86 5.06
C MET A 154 -6.11 -9.41 6.39
N LYS A 155 -4.82 -9.12 6.35
CA LYS A 155 -4.07 -8.50 7.44
C LYS A 155 -3.82 -7.03 7.09
N VAL A 156 -4.59 -6.15 7.71
CA VAL A 156 -4.55 -4.72 7.38
C VAL A 156 -3.55 -3.96 8.23
N ASN A 157 -2.74 -3.14 7.58
CA ASN A 157 -1.81 -2.22 8.21
C ASN A 157 -2.05 -0.81 7.67
N HIS A 158 -1.87 0.18 8.53
CA HIS A 158 -1.85 1.58 8.17
C HIS A 158 -0.48 2.13 8.53
N ILE A 159 0.21 2.73 7.57
CA ILE A 159 1.49 3.40 7.79
C ILE A 159 1.26 4.87 7.47
N VAL A 160 1.42 5.73 8.46
CA VAL A 160 1.33 7.19 8.32
C VAL A 160 2.74 7.75 8.30
N ILE A 161 3.11 8.43 7.22
CA ILE A 161 4.41 9.11 7.09
C ILE A 161 4.21 10.59 7.32
N THR A 162 4.73 11.15 8.41
CA THR A 162 4.58 12.58 8.73
C THR A 162 5.88 13.34 8.43
N ASN A 163 5.78 14.64 8.08
CA ASN A 163 6.84 15.50 7.53
C ASN A 163 7.27 15.20 6.08
N LYS A 164 7.32 16.26 5.27
CA LYS A 164 7.69 16.22 3.84
C LYS A 164 9.11 15.70 3.61
N PRO A 165 9.35 14.84 2.60
CA PRO A 165 10.61 14.91 1.87
C PRO A 165 10.69 16.30 1.22
N HIS A 166 11.75 17.05 1.52
CA HIS A 166 12.09 18.20 0.71
C HIS A 166 12.31 17.72 -0.74
N PRO A 167 11.75 18.39 -1.76
CA PRO A 167 11.86 17.96 -3.16
C PRO A 167 13.30 17.96 -3.71
N HIS A 168 14.29 18.35 -2.90
CA HIS A 168 15.70 18.45 -3.28
C HIS A 168 16.69 17.73 -2.36
N GLN A 169 16.24 16.97 -1.35
CA GLN A 169 17.14 16.17 -0.54
C GLN A 169 16.58 14.75 -0.40
N ALA A 170 17.36 13.78 -0.87
CA ALA A 170 17.08 12.37 -0.77
C ALA A 170 16.79 12.00 0.69
N CYS A 171 15.52 11.95 1.08
CA CYS A 171 15.08 11.38 2.35
C CYS A 171 15.11 9.85 2.24
N SER A 172 16.25 9.32 1.82
CA SER A 172 16.46 7.90 1.52
C SER A 172 16.25 7.03 2.76
N SER A 173 16.41 7.56 3.98
CA SER A 173 16.22 6.80 5.21
C SER A 173 14.76 6.44 5.45
N ILE A 174 13.82 7.40 5.39
CA ILE A 174 12.43 7.11 5.76
C ILE A 174 11.73 6.24 4.71
N ASP A 175 12.00 6.48 3.42
CA ASP A 175 11.45 5.64 2.38
C ASP A 175 11.96 4.19 2.55
N ASN A 176 13.26 4.03 2.83
CA ASN A 176 13.83 2.72 3.15
C ASN A 176 13.16 2.09 4.37
N ASP A 177 12.97 2.84 5.46
CA ASP A 177 12.31 2.36 6.68
C ASP A 177 10.86 1.91 6.40
N VAL A 178 10.13 2.68 5.57
CA VAL A 178 8.77 2.34 5.13
C VAL A 178 8.77 1.07 4.29
N SER A 179 9.68 0.94 3.31
CA SER A 179 9.75 -0.24 2.46
C SER A 179 10.20 -1.48 3.23
N ASP A 180 11.11 -1.34 4.20
CA ASP A 180 11.51 -2.38 5.14
C ASP A 180 10.35 -2.81 6.03
N LEU A 181 9.59 -1.86 6.56
CA LEU A 181 8.39 -2.16 7.34
C LEU A 181 7.34 -2.88 6.50
N ILE A 182 7.05 -2.41 5.28
CA ILE A 182 6.13 -3.08 4.34
C ILE A 182 6.60 -4.50 4.06
N HIS A 183 7.90 -4.69 3.78
CA HIS A 183 8.47 -6.01 3.52
C HIS A 183 8.34 -6.93 4.73
N TYR A 184 8.71 -6.45 5.92
CA TYR A 184 8.56 -7.19 7.17
C TYR A 184 7.09 -7.58 7.42
N LEU A 185 6.16 -6.64 7.31
CA LEU A 185 4.72 -6.87 7.51
C LEU A 185 4.13 -7.88 6.53
N SER A 186 4.77 -8.03 5.36
CA SER A 186 4.42 -8.98 4.30
C SER A 186 5.08 -10.35 4.45
N SER A 187 5.97 -10.52 5.42
CA SER A 187 6.64 -11.80 5.69
C SER A 187 5.74 -12.72 6.52
N GLN A 188 5.92 -14.03 6.36
CA GLN A 188 5.26 -15.04 7.21
C GLN A 188 5.68 -14.94 8.69
N GLN A 189 6.79 -14.26 8.99
CA GLN A 189 7.29 -14.08 10.35
C GLN A 189 6.53 -12.99 11.12
N ALA A 190 5.86 -12.08 10.42
CA ALA A 190 5.07 -11.03 11.04
C ALA A 190 3.73 -11.59 11.55
N ASN A 191 3.79 -12.27 12.69
CA ASN A 191 2.64 -12.64 13.53
C ASN A 191 2.04 -11.36 14.12
N ALA A 192 1.28 -10.61 13.33
CA ALA A 192 0.77 -9.31 13.74
C ALA A 192 -0.74 -9.33 13.98
N ILE A 193 -1.15 -8.51 14.93
CA ILE A 193 -2.55 -8.21 15.25
C ILE A 193 -3.19 -7.61 13.99
N ARG A 194 -4.41 -8.02 13.63
CA ARG A 194 -5.14 -7.39 12.52
C ARG A 194 -5.38 -5.91 12.82
N HIS A 195 -5.18 -5.04 11.83
CA HIS A 195 -5.39 -3.59 11.90
C HIS A 195 -4.34 -2.88 12.77
N GLN A 196 -3.11 -2.82 12.28
CA GLN A 196 -2.03 -2.07 12.93
C GLN A 196 -1.94 -0.64 12.37
N ILE A 197 -1.49 0.30 13.19
CA ILE A 197 -1.23 1.68 12.79
C ILE A 197 0.20 2.02 13.20
N PHE A 198 1.02 2.44 12.24
CA PHE A 198 2.40 2.85 12.42
C PHE A 198 2.54 4.32 12.05
N PHE A 199 3.26 5.09 12.88
CA PHE A 199 3.62 6.47 12.59
C PHE A 199 5.13 6.54 12.37
N LEU A 200 5.56 7.03 11.22
CA LEU A 200 6.95 7.25 10.88
C LEU A 200 7.16 8.77 10.76
N GLN A 201 8.02 9.30 11.61
CA GLN A 201 8.37 10.72 11.69
C GLN A 201 9.78 10.94 11.16
N VAL A 202 9.95 11.91 10.25
CA VAL A 202 11.28 12.45 9.92
C VAL A 202 11.71 13.35 11.09
N GLN A 203 12.79 12.96 11.78
CA GLN A 203 13.47 13.76 12.82
C GLN A 203 14.45 14.77 12.23
#